data_AF-A0A256XXH6-F1
#
_entry.id   AF-A0A256XXH6-F1
#
_cell.length_a   1.000
_cell.length_b   1.000
_cell.length_c   1.000
_cell.angle_alpha   90.00
_cell.angle_beta   90.00
_cell.angle_gamma   90.00
#
_symmetry.space_group_name_H-M   'P 1'
#
loop_
_entity.id
_entity.type
_entity.pdbx_description
1 polymer ?
#
loop_
_entity_poly.entity_id
_entity_poly.type
_entity_poly.pdbx_seq_one_letter_code
_entity_poly.pdbx_strand_id
1 'polypeptide(L)' 'MRKESEIRIRQIFGIFVIVLTLLSVYAMYQVIRYILNMVKGSLDFYTFHMQLLVISTFTLSLSYILYETYMKTKRS' A
#
# COMPACT_ATOMS: atom_id res chain seq x y z
N MET A 1 -5.15 2.35 -30.46
CA MET A 1 -5.96 2.89 -29.35
C MET A 1 -6.15 1.90 -28.18
N ARG A 2 -6.66 0.66 -28.35
CA ARG A 2 -6.92 -0.25 -27.20
C ARG A 2 -5.67 -0.70 -26.40
N LYS A 3 -4.50 -0.85 -27.04
CA LYS A 3 -3.26 -1.24 -26.35
C LYS A 3 -2.64 -0.11 -25.51
N GLU A 4 -2.82 1.14 -25.91
CA GLU A 4 -2.23 2.30 -25.22
C GLU A 4 -2.93 2.59 -23.89
N SER A 5 -4.26 2.42 -23.84
CA SER A 5 -5.02 2.58 -22.59
C SER A 5 -4.64 1.52 -21.55
N GLU A 6 -4.33 0.29 -21.99
CA GLU A 6 -3.88 -0.80 -21.11
C GLU A 6 -2.53 -0.52 -20.47
N ILE A 7 -1.58 0.01 -21.25
CA ILE A 7 -0.26 0.39 -20.75
C ILE A 7 -0.41 1.51 -19.71
N ARG A 8 -1.24 2.52 -19.97
CA ARG A 8 -1.50 3.60 -19.01
C ARG A 8 -2.14 3.09 -17.72
N ILE A 9 -3.12 2.19 -17.79
CA ILE A 9 -3.75 1.59 -16.59
C ILE A 9 -2.72 0.86 -15.74
N ARG A 10 -1.84 0.05 -16.36
CA ARG A 10 -0.76 -0.65 -15.64
C ARG A 10 0.22 0.32 -14.99
N GLN A 11 0.59 1.40 -15.68
CA GLN A 11 1.48 2.42 -15.13
C GLN A 11 0.84 3.14 -13.93
N ILE A 12 -0.42 3.54 -14.03
CA ILE A 12 -1.15 4.18 -12.92
C ILE A 12 -1.24 3.23 -11.73
N PHE A 13 -1.59 1.97 -11.97
CA PHE A 13 -1.67 0.96 -10.92
C PHE A 13 -0.31 0.68 -10.27
N GLY A 14 0.75 0.65 -11.07
CA GLY A 14 2.13 0.50 -10.58
C GLY A 14 2.56 1.66 -9.70
N ILE A 15 2.31 2.91 -10.13
CA ILE A 15 2.58 4.11 -9.33
C ILE A 15 1.79 4.07 -8.02
N PHE A 16 0.51 3.70 -8.08
CA PHE A 16 -0.34 3.58 -6.91
C PHE A 16 0.19 2.56 -5.88
N VAL A 17 0.62 1.38 -6.35
CA VAL A 17 1.24 0.37 -5.50
C VAL A 17 2.53 0.89 -4.88
N ILE A 18 3.41 1.55 -5.65
CA ILE A 18 4.67 2.12 -5.14
C ILE A 18 4.39 3.12 -4.01
N VAL A 19 3.43 4.03 -4.19
CA VAL A 19 3.05 5.02 -3.17
C VAL A 19 2.56 4.34 -1.91
N LEU A 20 1.67 3.35 -2.03
CA LEU A 20 1.18 2.59 -0.87
C LEU A 20 2.28 1.80 -0.17
N THR A 21 3.22 1.22 -0.91
CA THR A 21 4.37 0.52 -0.34
C THR A 21 5.25 1.47 0.45
N LEU A 22 5.57 2.65 -0.09
CA LEU A 22 6.36 3.66 0.63
C LEU A 22 5.66 4.10 1.92
N LEU A 23 4.34 4.31 1.86
CA LEU A 23 3.53 4.70 3.01
C LEU A 23 3.49 3.60 4.08
N SER A 24 3.36 2.34 3.67
CA SER A 24 3.42 1.16 4.55
C SER A 24 4.78 1.02 5.23
N VAL A 25 5.88 1.12 4.46
CA VAL A 25 7.25 1.06 4.98
C VAL A 25 7.52 2.19 5.97
N TYR A 26 7.08 3.41 5.68
CA TYR A 26 7.21 4.54 6.59
C TYR A 26 6.46 4.31 7.90
N ALA A 27 5.21 3.86 7.84
CA ALA A 27 4.42 3.56 9.02
C ALA A 27 5.07 2.45 9.87
N MET A 28 5.53 1.37 9.22
CA MET A 28 6.24 0.28 9.88
C MET A 28 7.50 0.77 10.59
N TYR A 29 8.28 1.64 9.95
CA TYR A 29 9.48 2.22 10.55
C TYR A 29 9.15 3.01 11.83
N GLN A 30 8.10 3.83 11.81
CA GLN A 30 7.69 4.60 13.00
C GLN A 30 7.17 3.71 14.13
N VAL A 31 6.41 2.66 13.80
CA VAL A 31 5.96 1.64 14.75
C VAL A 31 7.16 0.95 15.41
N ILE A 32 8.16 0.52 14.63
CA ILE A 32 9.36 -0.14 15.14
C ILE A 32 10.16 0.82 16.05
N ARG A 33 10.33 2.08 15.64
CA ARG A 33 11.02 3.08 16.47
C ARG A 33 10.33 3.29 17.81
N TYR A 34 9.01 3.28 17.83
CA TYR A 34 8.23 3.38 19.06
C TYR A 34 8.45 2.14 19.95
N ILE A 35 8.33 0.93 19.39
CA ILE A 35 8.52 -0.34 20.12
C ILE A 35 9.94 -0.45 20.71
N LEU A 36 10.95 -0.03 19.96
CA LEU A 36 12.35 -0.07 20.39
C LEU A 36 12.71 1.08 21.35
N ASN A 37 11.75 1.90 21.80
CA ASN A 37 11.98 3.09 22.61
C ASN A 37 13.02 4.06 22.02
N MET A 38 13.21 4.07 20.71
CA MET A 38 14.14 4.97 20.02
C MET A 38 13.62 6.41 19.96
N VAL A 39 12.32 6.61 20.23
CA VAL A 39 11.65 7.91 20.28
C VAL A 39 10.70 7.92 21.46
N LYS A 40 10.66 9.04 22.21
CA LYS A 40 9.59 9.32 23.17
C LYS A 40 8.33 9.70 22.40
N GLY A 41 7.56 8.70 21.97
CA GLY A 41 6.26 8.89 21.34
C GLY A 41 5.12 8.79 22.35
N SER A 42 3.96 9.36 22.02
CA SER A 42 2.71 9.08 22.73
C SER A 42 2.06 7.80 22.21
N LEU A 43 1.17 7.19 22.99
CA LEU A 43 0.37 6.04 22.58
C LEU A 43 -0.48 6.36 21.32
N ASP A 44 -0.93 7.61 21.19
CA ASP A 44 -1.69 8.09 20.03
C ASP A 44 -0.86 8.06 18.75
N PHE A 45 0.43 8.46 18.83
CA PHE A 45 1.35 8.40 17.70
C PHE A 45 1.55 6.96 17.22
N TYR A 46 1.74 6.02 18.15
CA TYR A 46 1.84 4.60 17.83
C TYR A 46 0.56 4.08 17.16
N THR A 47 -0.59 4.41 17.73
CA THR A 47 -1.90 3.95 17.26
C THR A 47 -2.17 4.46 15.84
N PHE A 48 -1.88 5.73 15.56
CA PHE A 48 -2.01 6.31 14.23
C PHE A 48 -1.17 5.57 13.19
N HIS A 49 0.12 5.34 13.47
CA HIS A 49 1.01 4.66 12.53
C HIS A 49 0.65 3.18 12.36
N MET A 50 0.18 2.51 13.42
CA MET A 50 -0.36 1.14 13.31
C MET A 50 -1.61 1.09 12.43
N GLN A 51 -2.55 2.01 12.59
CA GLN A 51 -3.74 2.08 11.73
C GLN A 51 -3.34 2.34 10.28
N LEU A 52 -2.40 3.27 10.04
CA LEU A 52 -1.89 3.55 8.69
C LEU A 52 -1.23 2.31 8.05
N LEU A 53 -0.46 1.56 8.84
CA LEU A 53 0.18 0.32 8.42
C LEU A 53 -0.84 -0.76 8.03
N VAL A 54 -1.86 -0.97 8.87
CA VAL A 54 -2.92 -1.94 8.61
C VAL A 54 -3.72 -1.56 7.37
N ILE A 55 -4.14 -0.29 7.25
CA ILE A 55 -4.92 0.19 6.10
C ILE A 55 -4.10 0.03 4.82
N SER A 56 -2.85 0.51 4.78
CA SER A 56 -2.00 0.42 3.59
C SER A 56 -1.73 -1.03 3.16
N THR A 57 -1.49 -1.93 4.11
CA THR A 57 -1.25 -3.36 3.83
C THR A 57 -2.51 -4.04 3.29
N PHE A 58 -3.67 -3.72 3.88
CA PHE A 58 -4.96 -4.22 3.42
C PHE A 58 -5.28 -3.69 2.01
N THR A 59 -5.11 -2.39 1.76
CA THR A 59 -5.33 -1.80 0.44
C THR A 59 -4.38 -2.38 -0.61
N LEU A 60 -3.11 -2.63 -0.28
CA LEU A 60 -2.16 -3.32 -1.18
C LEU A 60 -2.65 -4.72 -1.54
N SER A 61 -3.06 -5.50 -0.56
CA SER A 61 -3.58 -6.86 -0.75
C SER A 61 -4.85 -6.86 -1.60
N LEU A 62 -5.78 -5.95 -1.31
CA LEU A 62 -7.01 -5.78 -2.08
C LEU A 62 -6.71 -5.36 -3.53
N SER A 63 -5.77 -4.44 -3.72
CA SER A 63 -5.36 -3.97 -5.04
C SER A 63 -4.79 -5.11 -5.88
N TYR A 64 -3.97 -5.98 -5.26
CA TYR A 64 -3.45 -7.17 -5.93
C TYR A 64 -4.58 -8.12 -6.37
N ILE A 65 -5.54 -8.42 -5.48
CA ILE A 65 -6.68 -9.29 -5.80
C ILE A 65 -7.52 -8.71 -6.93
N LEU A 66 -7.81 -7.40 -6.90
CA LEU A 66 -8.59 -6.72 -7.93
C LEU A 66 -7.87 -6.73 -9.28
N TYR A 67 -6.56 -6.49 -9.28
CA TYR A 67 -5.76 -6.51 -10.50
C TYR A 67 -5.71 -7.92 -11.12
N GLU A 68 -5.47 -8.95 -10.32
CA GLU A 68 -5.49 -10.35 -10.76
C GLU A 68 -6.85 -10.75 -11.30
N THR A 69 -7.93 -10.36 -10.61
CA THR A 69 -9.31 -10.65 -11.05
C THR A 69 -9.61 -9.98 -12.40
N TYR A 70 -9.29 -8.70 -12.54
CA TYR A 70 -9.45 -7.97 -13.80
C TYR A 70 -8.68 -8.62 -14.95
N MET A 71 -7.42 -9.02 -14.70
CA MET A 71 -6.58 -9.67 -15.69
C MET A 71 -7.11 -11.05 -16.10
N LYS A 72 -7.69 -11.82 -15.17
CA LYS A 72 -8.34 -13.11 -15.48
C LYS A 72 -9.59 -12.93 -16.33
N THR A 73 -10.51 -12.04 -15.93
CA THR A 73 -11.75 -11.78 -16.69
C THR A 73 -11.47 -11.31 -18.11
N LYS A 74 -10.38 -10.56 -18.32
CA LYS A 74 -10.01 -10.06 -19.65
C LYS A 74 -9.34 -11.10 -20.56
N ARG A 75 -8.81 -12.19 -19.99
CA ARG A 75 -8.18 -13.29 -20.75
C ARG A 75 -9.18 -14.35 -21.19
N SER A 76 -10.33 -14.46 -20.51
CA SER A 76 -11.46 -15.30 -20.92
C SER A 76 -12.27 -14.66 -22.04
#